data_AF-C7R5I8-F1
#
_entry.id   AF-C7R5I8-F1
#
_cell.length_a   1.000
_cell.length_b   1.000
_cell.length_c   1.000
_cell.angle_alpha   90.00
_cell.angle_beta   90.00
_cell.angle_gamma   90.00
#
_symmetry.space_group_name_H-M   'P 1'
#
loop_
_entity.id
_entity.type
_entity.pdbx_description
1 polymer ?
#
loop_
_entity_poly.entity_id
_entity_poly.type
_entity_poly.pdbx_seq_one_letter_code
_entity_poly.pdbx_strand_id
1 'polypeptide(L)'
;MDTILALAGVATVSVNVDGDGGNWLPLLFLLSGPAYYFFMYTRYRNRDKRHNHEVETSAEVANLRSHDAKVKTVRGVSNSRIKGDNARSVIGARN
;
A
#
# COMPACT_ATOMS: atom_id res chain seq x y z
N MET A 1 -34.89 17.03 -23.94
CA MET A 1 -35.93 16.63 -22.96
C MET A 1 -36.03 15.10 -22.83
N ASP A 2 -35.54 14.33 -23.82
CA ASP A 2 -35.71 12.87 -23.86
C ASP A 2 -34.74 12.06 -22.98
N THR A 3 -33.60 12.62 -22.59
CA THR A 3 -32.60 11.92 -21.75
C THR A 3 -33.02 11.79 -20.29
N ILE A 4 -33.81 12.75 -19.77
CA ILE A 4 -34.31 12.72 -18.39
C ILE A 4 -35.40 11.66 -18.23
N LEU A 5 -36.28 11.49 -19.22
CA LEU A 5 -37.29 10.42 -19.23
C LEU A 5 -36.65 9.03 -19.39
N ALA A 6 -35.61 8.90 -20.23
CA ALA A 6 -34.88 7.65 -20.39
C ALA A 6 -34.17 7.22 -19.09
N LEU A 7 -33.62 8.18 -18.34
CA LEU A 7 -33.03 7.93 -17.02
C LEU A 7 -34.10 7.58 -15.95
N ALA A 8 -35.28 8.21 -16.02
CA ALA A 8 -36.41 7.89 -15.15
C ALA A 8 -36.95 6.47 -15.38
N GLY A 9 -36.92 5.96 -16.63
CA GLY A 9 -37.31 4.59 -16.97
C GLY A 9 -36.33 3.52 -16.45
N VAL A 10 -35.04 3.85 -16.29
CA VAL A 10 -34.04 2.97 -15.67
C VAL A 10 -34.21 2.90 -14.15
N ALA A 11 -34.80 3.92 -13.52
CA ALA A 11 -34.96 3.98 -12.06
C ALA A 11 -36.09 3.09 -11.52
N THR A 12 -37.03 2.64 -12.35
CA THR A 12 -38.11 1.74 -11.94
C THR A 12 -37.84 0.31 -12.38
N VAL A 13 -36.95 -0.38 -11.66
CA VAL A 13 -36.85 -1.84 -11.71
C VAL A 13 -38.00 -2.42 -10.90
N SER A 14 -39.12 -2.71 -11.56
CA SER A 14 -40.29 -3.36 -10.94
C SER A 14 -40.14 -4.88 -11.03
N VAL A 15 -39.68 -5.53 -9.95
CA VAL A 15 -39.64 -7.00 -9.85
C VAL A 15 -40.91 -7.46 -9.14
N ASN A 16 -41.87 -8.00 -9.90
CA ASN A 16 -43.08 -8.61 -9.36
C ASN A 16 -42.80 -10.09 -9.10
N VAL A 17 -42.88 -10.49 -7.83
CA VAL A 17 -42.65 -11.87 -7.39
C VAL A 17 -43.93 -12.30 -6.70
N ASP A 18 -44.72 -13.12 -7.38
CA ASP A 18 -45.99 -13.63 -6.87
C ASP A 18 -45.69 -14.74 -5.84
N GLY A 19 -45.52 -14.32 -4.58
CA GLY A 19 -45.29 -15.22 -3.45
C GLY A 19 -45.61 -14.52 -2.13
N ASP A 20 -46.36 -15.21 -1.28
CA ASP A 20 -46.80 -14.75 0.06
C ASP A 20 -45.61 -14.47 1.03
N GLY A 21 -44.40 -14.84 0.62
CA GLY A 21 -43.14 -14.50 1.28
C GLY A 21 -42.59 -13.16 0.78
N GLY A 22 -42.63 -12.15 1.64
CA GLY A 22 -42.32 -10.74 1.35
C GLY A 22 -41.15 -10.50 0.41
N ASN A 23 -41.35 -9.57 -0.54
CA ASN A 23 -40.47 -9.27 -1.67
C ASN A 23 -39.07 -8.76 -1.28
N TRP A 24 -38.16 -9.68 -0.94
CA TRP A 24 -36.76 -9.45 -0.55
C TRP A 24 -35.79 -9.42 -1.75
N LEU A 25 -36.24 -9.84 -2.93
CA LEU A 25 -35.45 -9.90 -4.16
C LEU A 25 -34.90 -8.55 -4.61
N PRO A 26 -35.65 -7.43 -4.58
CA PRO A 26 -35.12 -6.11 -4.90
C PRO A 26 -33.94 -5.70 -4.00
N LEU A 27 -34.00 -6.05 -2.71
CA LEU A 27 -32.94 -5.75 -1.75
C LEU A 27 -31.67 -6.56 -2.07
N LEU A 28 -31.81 -7.83 -2.47
CA LEU A 28 -30.66 -8.64 -2.90
C LEU A 28 -29.97 -8.03 -4.13
N PHE A 29 -30.73 -7.62 -5.15
CA PHE A 29 -30.16 -7.02 -6.34
C PHE A 29 -29.48 -5.68 -6.02
N LEU A 30 -30.12 -4.84 -5.21
CA LEU A 30 -29.54 -3.55 -4.77
C LEU A 30 -28.25 -3.75 -3.97
N LEU A 31 -28.19 -4.74 -3.08
CA LEU A 31 -27.03 -5.01 -2.24
C LEU A 31 -25.93 -5.80 -2.96
N SER A 32 -26.24 -6.53 -4.04
CA SER A 32 -25.27 -7.38 -4.75
C SER A 32 -24.05 -6.60 -5.26
N GLY A 33 -24.26 -5.39 -5.81
CA GLY A 33 -23.19 -4.54 -6.32
C GLY A 33 -22.23 -4.03 -5.24
N PRO A 34 -22.74 -3.30 -4.21
CA PRO A 34 -21.92 -2.89 -3.08
C PRO A 34 -21.23 -4.06 -2.39
N ALA A 35 -21.94 -5.18 -2.17
CA ALA A 35 -21.37 -6.37 -1.54
C ALA A 35 -20.19 -6.92 -2.34
N TYR A 36 -20.32 -7.05 -3.66
CA TYR A 36 -19.23 -7.48 -4.53
C TYR A 36 -18.04 -6.50 -4.50
N TYR A 37 -18.31 -5.19 -4.54
CA TYR A 37 -17.27 -4.17 -4.43
C TYR A 37 -16.50 -4.29 -3.11
N PHE A 38 -17.19 -4.40 -1.97
CA PHE A 38 -16.53 -4.53 -0.67
C PHE A 38 -15.75 -5.83 -0.55
N PHE A 39 -16.28 -6.95 -1.05
CA PHE A 39 -15.60 -8.23 -1.07
C PHE A 39 -14.27 -8.15 -1.84
N MET A 40 -14.28 -7.57 -3.05
CA MET A 40 -13.05 -7.39 -3.81
C MET A 40 -12.12 -6.36 -3.17
N TYR A 41 -12.67 -5.28 -2.64
CA TYR A 41 -11.90 -4.26 -1.95
C TYR A 41 -11.15 -4.82 -0.74
N THR A 42 -11.77 -5.64 0.09
CA THR A 42 -11.10 -6.25 1.25
C THR A 42 -10.11 -7.34 0.83
N ARG A 43 -10.44 -8.12 -0.22
CA ARG A 43 -9.59 -9.21 -0.70
C ARG A 43 -8.27 -8.73 -1.33
N TYR A 44 -8.28 -7.58 -1.99
CA TYR A 44 -7.12 -7.05 -2.73
C TYR A 44 -6.44 -5.88 -2.04
N ARG A 45 -7.16 -5.13 -1.19
CA ARG A 45 -6.52 -4.11 -0.38
C ARG A 45 -5.79 -4.81 0.75
N ASN A 46 -4.51 -5.08 0.50
CA ASN A 46 -3.48 -5.46 1.47
C ASN A 46 -3.45 -4.47 2.65
N ARG A 47 -4.48 -4.47 3.50
CA ARG A 47 -4.53 -3.70 4.74
C ARG A 47 -3.64 -4.32 5.80
N ASP A 48 -3.21 -5.56 5.59
CA ASP A 48 -2.53 -6.39 6.59
C ASP A 48 -1.14 -6.89 6.14
N LYS A 49 -0.55 -6.26 5.11
CA LYS A 49 0.79 -6.59 4.62
C LYS A 49 1.77 -5.42 4.66
N ARG A 50 1.62 -4.53 5.65
CA ARG A 50 2.76 -3.75 6.11
C ARG A 50 3.50 -4.65 7.10
N HIS A 51 4.57 -5.29 6.63
CA HIS A 51 5.50 -5.94 7.55
C HIS A 51 6.03 -4.88 8.50
N ASN A 52 5.63 -4.98 9.77
CA ASN A 52 6.18 -4.19 10.86
C ASN A 52 7.54 -4.82 11.23
N HIS A 53 8.52 -4.69 10.34
CA HIS A 53 9.90 -5.12 10.60
C HIS A 53 10.52 -4.41 11.82
N GLU A 54 9.88 -3.34 12.31
CA GLU A 54 10.28 -2.60 13.50
C GLU A 54 9.91 -3.29 14.82
N VAL A 55 9.02 -4.29 14.80
CA VAL A 55 8.52 -4.95 16.02
C VAL A 55 9.02 -6.39 16.18
N GLU A 56 9.33 -7.08 15.07
CA GLU A 56 9.67 -8.52 15.10
C GLU A 56 11.17 -8.82 15.29
N THR A 57 12.07 -7.85 15.11
CA THR A 57 13.50 -8.07 15.37
C THR A 57 13.89 -7.49 16.72
N SER A 58 13.98 -8.35 17.73
CA SER A 58 14.62 -7.99 19.01
C SER A 58 16.11 -7.76 18.79
N ALA A 59 16.52 -6.51 18.61
CA ALA A 59 17.92 -6.12 18.57
C ALA A 59 18.46 -5.99 20.01
N GLU A 60 18.76 -7.11 20.66
CA GLU A 60 19.47 -7.10 21.95
C GLU A 60 20.97 -6.92 21.67
N VAL A 61 21.48 -5.70 21.89
CA VAL A 61 22.92 -5.44 21.77
C VAL A 61 23.60 -5.66 23.13
N ALA A 62 24.01 -6.89 23.40
CA ALA A 62 24.77 -7.22 24.60
C ALA A 62 26.21 -6.67 24.50
N ASN A 63 26.63 -5.89 25.51
CA ASN A 63 27.99 -5.35 25.65
C ASN A 63 28.47 -4.40 24.54
N LEU A 64 27.64 -3.43 24.14
CA LEU A 64 28.05 -2.32 23.28
C LEU A 64 29.01 -1.37 24.04
N ARG A 65 30.31 -1.69 24.09
CA ARG A 65 31.36 -0.70 24.39
C ARG A 65 31.66 0.12 23.14
N SER A 66 30.69 0.90 22.66
CA SER A 66 30.93 1.87 21.59
C SER A 66 30.99 3.26 22.17
N HIS A 67 32.10 3.94 21.90
CA HIS A 67 32.24 5.36 22.07
C HIS A 67 32.16 5.98 20.67
N ASP A 68 30.97 6.43 20.26
CA ASP A 68 30.80 7.15 19.01
C ASP A 68 31.33 8.58 19.16
N ALA A 69 32.63 8.75 18.94
CA ALA A 69 33.25 10.05 18.85
C ALA A 69 33.05 10.60 17.44
N LYS A 70 32.17 11.58 17.32
CA LYS A 70 32.00 12.34 16.08
C LYS A 70 33.33 12.98 15.65
N VAL A 71 34.01 12.38 14.66
CA VAL A 71 35.34 12.82 14.22
C VAL A 71 35.29 14.16 13.48
N LYS A 72 34.31 14.35 12.58
CA LYS A 72 34.13 15.61 11.84
C LYS A 72 32.78 15.68 11.15
N THR A 73 32.31 16.90 10.89
CA THR A 73 31.22 17.15 9.94
C THR A 73 31.77 17.97 8.79
N VAL A 74 31.50 17.53 7.57
CA VAL A 74 31.86 18.25 6.35
C VAL A 74 30.56 18.74 5.71
N ARG A 75 30.43 20.05 5.48
CA ARG A 75 29.28 20.69 4.82
C ARG A 75 29.79 21.57 3.67
N GLY A 76 28.96 21.78 2.65
CA GLY A 76 29.28 22.70 1.54
C GLY A 76 30.38 22.20 0.62
N VAL A 77 30.52 20.88 0.41
CA VAL A 77 31.48 20.34 -0.56
C VAL A 77 30.97 20.56 -1.98
N SER A 78 31.78 21.23 -2.79
CA SER A 78 31.57 21.40 -4.24
C SER A 78 32.33 20.37 -5.07
N ASN A 79 33.20 19.57 -4.44
CA ASN A 79 34.01 18.58 -5.12
C ASN A 79 33.19 17.37 -5.52
N SER A 80 33.38 16.89 -6.75
CA SER A 80 32.72 15.68 -7.27
C SER A 80 33.28 14.38 -6.68
N ARG A 81 34.35 14.44 -5.89
CA ARG A 81 34.99 13.26 -5.29
C ARG A 81 35.46 13.52 -3.85
N ILE A 82 35.39 12.48 -3.04
CA ILE A 82 35.86 12.48 -1.65
C ILE A 82 37.39 12.47 -1.62
N LYS A 83 37.99 13.28 -0.75
CA LYS A 83 39.44 13.28 -0.52
C LYS A 83 39.86 11.93 0.08
N GLY A 84 40.70 11.17 -0.62
CA GLY A 84 41.11 9.82 -0.22
C GLY A 84 40.26 8.69 -0.83
N ASP A 85 39.53 8.96 -1.92
CA ASP A 85 38.79 7.93 -2.64
C ASP A 85 39.71 6.85 -3.24
N ASN A 86 39.40 5.58 -2.93
CA ASN A 86 40.15 4.40 -3.38
C ASN A 86 39.59 3.78 -4.68
N ALA A 87 38.56 4.37 -5.32
CA ALA A 87 37.93 3.82 -6.52
C ALA A 87 38.88 3.59 -7.72
N ARG A 88 40.07 4.20 -7.72
CA ARG A 88 41.10 4.01 -8.76
C ARG A 88 42.37 3.35 -8.23
N SER A 89 42.43 3.04 -6.93
CA SER A 89 43.60 2.45 -6.30
C SER A 89 43.50 0.92 -6.39
N VAL A 90 44.11 0.34 -7.41
CA VAL A 90 44.30 -1.11 -7.51
C VAL A 90 45.70 -1.43 -6.98
N ILE A 91 45.79 -1.79 -5.70
CA ILE A 91 47.02 -2.35 -5.12
C ILE A 91 46.86 -3.87 -5.17
N GLY A 92 47.40 -4.51 -6.20
CA GLY A 92 47.29 -5.97 -6.32
C GLY A 92 47.56 -6.61 -7.69
N ALA A 93 48.06 -5.89 -8.68
CA ALA A 93 48.43 -6.47 -9.98
C ALA A 93 49.97 -6.46 -10.17
N ARG A 94 50.66 -7.34 -9.45
CA ARG A 94 52.00 -7.82 -9.79
C ARG A 94 52.09 -9.30 -9.42
N ASN A 95 51.95 -10.16 -10.42
CA ASN A 95 52.63 -11.44 -10.58
C ASN A 95 52.82 -11.64 -12.08
#